data_AF-A0A7C5NZW5-F1
#
_entry.id   AF-A0A7C5NZW5-F1
#
_cell.length_a   1.000
_cell.length_b   1.000
_cell.length_c   1.000
_cell.angle_alpha   90.00
_cell.angle_beta   90.00
_cell.angle_gamma   90.00
#
_symmetry.space_group_name_H-M   'P 1'
#
loop_
_entity.id
_entity.type
_entity.pdbx_description
1 polymer ?
#
loop_
_entity_poly.entity_id
_entity_poly.type
_entity_poly.pdbx_seq_one_letter_code
_entity_poly.pdbx_strand_id
1 'polypeptide(L)'
;YIAFQVIGERPFKKDEIKKALWGASLRTLGELGTARVKPWFIKFDEKTQTGIVRCDRKYVEELRFALTMITEINGSRAIIRTLGVSGTIRRLKLKFLREFGWK
;
A
#
# COMPACT_ATOMS: atom_id res chain seq x y z
N TYR A 1 -0.30 -5.70 -8.72
CA TYR A 1 0.09 -4.39 -8.16
C TYR A 1 -1.16 -3.71 -7.63
N ILE A 2 -1.06 -3.09 -6.47
CA ILE A 2 -2.14 -2.38 -5.79
C ILE A 2 -1.75 -0.90 -5.73
N ALA A 3 -2.62 -0.04 -6.24
CA ALA A 3 -2.54 1.40 -6.02
C ALA A 3 -3.29 1.72 -4.72
N PHE A 4 -2.69 2.51 -3.85
CA PHE A 4 -3.28 2.89 -2.58
C PHE A 4 -3.11 4.38 -2.31
N GLN A 5 -3.98 4.91 -1.46
CA GLN A 5 -3.93 6.26 -0.91
C GLN A 5 -3.88 6.16 0.61
N VAL A 6 -3.07 7.01 1.23
CA VAL A 6 -3.00 7.19 2.68
C VAL A 6 -3.80 8.43 3.03
N ILE A 7 -4.78 8.27 3.92
CA ILE A 7 -5.60 9.36 4.45
C ILE A 7 -5.33 9.41 5.94
N GLY A 8 -4.82 10.53 6.45
CA GLY A 8 -4.52 10.67 7.87
C GLY A 8 -4.35 12.12 8.28
N GLU A 9 -4.04 12.32 9.55
CA GLU A 9 -3.98 13.65 10.19
C GLU A 9 -2.84 14.54 9.69
N ARG A 10 -1.81 13.93 9.09
CA ARG A 10 -0.64 14.63 8.55
C ARG A 10 -0.11 13.94 7.29
N PRO A 11 0.73 14.60 6.48
CA PRO A 11 1.48 13.92 5.44
C PRO A 11 2.48 12.93 6.06
N PHE A 12 2.65 11.79 5.38
CA PHE A 12 3.61 10.74 5.74
C PHE A 12 4.76 10.69 4.74
N LYS A 13 5.93 10.27 5.22
CA LYS A 13 7.11 10.02 4.39
C LYS A 13 7.14 8.60 3.87
N LYS A 14 7.85 8.40 2.76
CA LYS A 14 8.05 7.11 2.08
C LYS A 14 8.48 5.98 3.04
N ASP A 15 9.42 6.26 3.93
CA ASP A 15 9.96 5.25 4.86
C ASP A 15 8.97 4.88 5.97
N GLU A 16 8.13 5.81 6.41
CA GLU A 16 7.06 5.53 7.38
C GLU A 16 6.05 4.57 6.77
N ILE A 17 5.62 4.84 5.53
CA ILE A 17 4.67 4.01 4.79
C ILE A 17 5.28 2.63 4.49
N LYS A 18 6.55 2.57 4.07
CA LYS A 18 7.24 1.30 3.83
C LYS A 18 7.28 0.43 5.09
N LYS A 19 7.61 1.02 6.25
CA LYS A 19 7.63 0.30 7.54
C LYS A 19 6.23 -0.13 7.96
N ALA A 20 5.22 0.74 7.83
CA ALA A 20 3.84 0.43 8.18
C ALA A 20 3.27 -0.73 7.35
N LEU A 21 3.50 -0.74 6.04
CA LEU A 21 3.10 -1.82 5.13
C LEU A 21 3.72 -3.16 5.53
N TRP A 22 5.03 -3.17 5.80
CA TRP A 22 5.73 -4.38 6.23
C TRP A 22 5.22 -4.88 7.58
N GLY A 23 5.09 -3.98 8.57
CA GLY A 23 4.59 -4.31 9.89
C GLY A 23 3.15 -4.83 9.85
N ALA A 24 2.28 -4.24 9.01
CA ALA A 24 0.91 -4.70 8.86
C ALA A 24 0.81 -6.09 8.25
N SER A 25 1.63 -6.39 7.23
CA SER A 25 1.71 -7.74 6.67
C SER A 25 2.15 -8.75 7.73
N LEU A 26 3.22 -8.47 8.47
CA LEU A 26 3.73 -9.37 9.51
C LEU A 26 2.71 -9.58 10.64
N ARG A 27 2.08 -8.51 11.13
CA ARG A 27 1.07 -8.59 12.21
C ARG A 27 -0.17 -9.38 11.80
N THR A 28 -0.62 -9.22 10.55
CA THR A 28 -1.89 -9.81 10.09
C THR A 28 -1.70 -11.21 9.52
N LEU A 29 -0.60 -11.45 8.81
CA LEU A 29 -0.38 -12.68 8.03
C LEU A 29 0.72 -13.57 8.61
N GLY A 30 1.45 -13.10 9.62
CA GLY A 30 2.63 -13.76 10.15
C GLY A 30 3.78 -13.82 9.14
N GLU A 31 4.87 -14.47 9.55
CA GLU A 31 6.09 -14.60 8.74
C GLU A 31 5.83 -15.46 7.49
N LEU A 32 5.23 -16.64 7.67
CA LEU A 32 4.92 -17.57 6.57
C LEU A 32 3.93 -16.97 5.56
N GLY A 33 2.85 -16.33 6.04
CA GLY A 33 1.88 -15.68 5.17
C GLY A 33 2.50 -14.53 4.40
N THR A 34 3.30 -13.70 5.08
CA THR A 34 4.02 -12.60 4.42
C THR A 34 5.01 -13.10 3.36
N ALA A 35 5.72 -14.20 3.63
CA ALA A 35 6.60 -14.84 2.66
C ALA A 35 5.86 -15.38 1.43
N ARG A 36 4.60 -15.83 1.57
CA ARG A 36 3.75 -16.25 0.45
C ARG A 36 3.20 -15.06 -0.35
N VAL A 37 2.71 -14.04 0.34
CA VAL A 37 2.14 -12.82 -0.25
C VAL A 37 3.21 -11.99 -0.97
N LYS A 38 4.46 -12.02 -0.49
CA LYS A 38 5.62 -11.29 -1.05
C LYS A 38 5.30 -9.79 -1.24
N PRO A 39 4.84 -9.07 -0.21
CA PRO A 39 4.58 -7.65 -0.31
C PRO A 39 5.88 -6.92 -0.63
N TRP A 40 5.82 -6.06 -1.64
CA TRP A 40 6.99 -5.32 -2.09
C TRP A 40 6.59 -3.88 -2.39
N PHE A 41 7.08 -2.97 -1.55
CA PHE A 41 6.87 -1.54 -1.70
C PHE A 41 7.60 -1.01 -2.94
N ILE A 42 6.86 -0.44 -3.90
CA ILE A 42 7.43 0.04 -5.16
C ILE A 42 7.76 1.53 -5.07
N LYS A 43 6.74 2.34 -4.77
CA LYS A 43 6.86 3.81 -4.75
C LYS A 43 5.73 4.41 -3.91
N PHE A 44 6.02 5.55 -3.31
CA PHE A 44 5.05 6.43 -2.68
C PHE A 44 5.35 7.86 -3.11
N ASP A 45 4.31 8.62 -3.40
CA ASP A 45 4.37 10.05 -3.68
C ASP A 45 3.89 10.78 -2.42
N GLU A 46 4.83 11.44 -1.74
CA GLU A 46 4.57 12.17 -0.50
C GLU A 46 3.69 13.41 -0.71
N LYS A 47 3.60 13.95 -1.93
CA LYS A 47 2.74 15.11 -2.20
C LYS A 47 1.28 14.71 -2.28
N THR A 48 0.98 13.63 -2.99
CA THR A 48 -0.39 13.16 -3.20
C THR A 48 -0.84 12.10 -2.21
N GLN A 49 0.08 11.64 -1.34
CA GLN A 49 -0.12 10.56 -0.38
C GLN A 49 -0.64 9.28 -1.05
N THR A 50 -0.17 9.00 -2.27
CA THR A 50 -0.52 7.79 -3.02
C THR A 50 0.69 6.91 -3.27
N GLY A 51 0.47 5.61 -3.47
CA GLY A 51 1.57 4.67 -3.65
C GLY A 51 1.19 3.40 -4.38
N ILE A 52 2.23 2.59 -4.63
CA ILE A 52 2.15 1.31 -5.30
C ILE A 52 2.85 0.26 -4.44
N VAL A 53 2.14 -0.83 -4.16
CA VAL A 53 2.69 -2.06 -3.59
C VAL A 53 2.46 -3.22 -4.57
N ARG A 54 3.43 -4.12 -4.67
CA ARG A 54 3.32 -5.39 -5.41
C ARG A 54 3.11 -6.53 -4.42
N CYS A 55 2.37 -7.54 -4.83
CA CYS A 55 2.25 -8.82 -4.15
C CYS A 55 2.16 -9.93 -5.19
N ASP A 56 2.19 -11.17 -4.71
CA ASP A 56 1.80 -12.33 -5.49
C ASP A 56 0.33 -12.22 -5.93
N ARG A 57 0.04 -12.63 -7.17
CA ARG A 57 -1.30 -12.49 -7.77
C ARG A 57 -2.38 -13.30 -7.04
N LYS A 58 -1.99 -14.38 -6.35
CA LYS A 58 -2.93 -15.25 -5.63
C LYS A 58 -3.40 -14.65 -4.31
N TYR A 59 -2.63 -13.72 -3.75
CA TYR A 59 -2.80 -13.24 -2.38
C TYR A 59 -3.10 -11.73 -2.29
N VAL A 60 -3.80 -11.20 -3.29
CA VAL A 60 -4.10 -9.76 -3.39
C VAL A 60 -5.02 -9.32 -2.25
N GLU A 61 -6.03 -10.13 -1.92
CA GLU A 61 -7.04 -9.77 -0.93
C GLU A 61 -6.51 -9.88 0.50
N GLU A 62 -5.58 -10.80 0.75
CA GLU A 62 -4.87 -10.95 2.02
C GLU A 62 -3.97 -9.74 2.28
N LEU A 63 -3.26 -9.26 1.26
CA LEU A 63 -2.52 -8.01 1.39
C LEU A 63 -3.49 -6.84 1.59
N ARG A 64 -4.59 -6.76 0.83
CA ARG A 64 -5.58 -5.69 1.00
C ARG A 64 -6.13 -5.65 2.42
N PHE A 65 -6.50 -6.81 2.97
CA PHE A 65 -6.96 -6.96 4.35
C PHE A 65 -5.91 -6.46 5.34
N ALA A 66 -4.64 -6.89 5.21
CA ALA A 66 -3.56 -6.43 6.06
C ALA A 66 -3.36 -4.90 6.01
N LEU A 67 -3.52 -4.27 4.85
CA LEU A 67 -3.43 -2.81 4.73
C LEU A 67 -4.61 -2.08 5.37
N THR A 68 -5.82 -2.63 5.25
CA THR A 68 -7.02 -2.05 5.86
C THR A 68 -6.96 -2.09 7.39
N MET A 69 -6.24 -3.04 7.98
CA MET A 69 -6.05 -3.14 9.43
C MET A 69 -5.08 -2.08 10.00
N ILE A 70 -4.48 -1.22 9.17
CA ILE A 70 -3.69 -0.08 9.65
C ILE A 70 -4.63 1.03 10.11
N THR A 71 -4.56 1.35 11.39
CA THR A 71 -5.32 2.44 12.04
C THR A 71 -4.45 3.64 12.44
N GLU A 72 -3.14 3.42 12.58
CA GLU A 72 -2.18 4.43 13.01
C GLU A 72 -0.80 4.18 12.36
N ILE A 73 -0.10 5.26 12.02
CA ILE A 73 1.28 5.24 11.56
C ILE A 73 2.07 6.26 12.39
N ASN A 74 3.04 5.77 13.17
CA ASN A 74 3.92 6.58 14.03
C ASN A 74 3.15 7.57 14.93
N GLY A 75 2.13 7.11 15.66
CA GLY A 75 1.37 7.95 16.59
C GLY A 75 0.32 8.86 15.94
N SER A 76 0.16 8.84 14.61
CA SER A 76 -0.84 9.65 13.89
C SER A 76 -1.89 8.75 13.25
N ARG A 77 -3.17 9.08 13.41
CA ARG A 77 -4.25 8.27 12.85
C ARG A 77 -4.20 8.31 11.32
N ALA A 78 -4.30 7.14 10.72
CA ALA A 78 -4.25 6.98 9.27
C ALA A 78 -5.01 5.73 8.83
N ILE A 79 -5.58 5.80 7.63
CA ILE A 79 -6.23 4.69 6.95
C ILE A 79 -5.57 4.52 5.58
N ILE A 80 -5.34 3.27 5.17
CA ILE A 80 -4.92 2.95 3.81
C ILE A 80 -6.14 2.54 2.98
N ARG A 81 -6.45 3.36 1.98
CA ARG A 81 -7.51 3.11 1.00
C ARG A 81 -6.91 2.48 -0.26
N THR A 82 -7.40 1.31 -0.65
CA THR A 82 -7.04 0.74 -1.96
C THR A 82 -7.82 1.46 -3.07
N LEU A 83 -7.10 1.99 -4.06
CA LEU A 83 -7.68 2.66 -5.24
C LEU A 83 -8.00 1.66 -6.34
N GLY A 84 -7.17 0.63 -6.50
CA GLY A 84 -7.38 -0.41 -7.50
C GLY A 84 -6.20 -1.35 -7.69
N VAL A 85 -6.42 -2.39 -8.49
CA VAL A 85 -5.44 -3.46 -8.75
C VAL A 85 -5.22 -3.59 -10.26
N SER A 86 -3.98 -3.90 -10.64
CA SER A 86 -3.60 -4.20 -12.02
C SER A 86 -2.42 -5.16 -12.08
N GLY A 87 -2.37 -5.97 -13.14
CA GLY A 87 -1.25 -6.87 -13.45
C GLY A 87 0.03 -6.15 -13.87
N THR A 88 -0.06 -4.91 -14.37
CA THR A 88 1.11 -4.10 -14.77
C THR A 88 1.08 -2.71 -14.13
N ILE A 89 2.26 -2.16 -13.82
CA ILE A 89 2.42 -0.81 -13.26
C ILE A 89 1.88 0.24 -14.24
N ARG A 90 2.15 0.10 -15.55
CA ARG A 90 1.68 1.04 -16.57
C ARG A 90 0.15 1.18 -16.54
N ARG A 91 -0.59 0.06 -16.58
CA ARG A 91 -2.06 0.08 -16.54
C ARG A 91 -2.59 0.53 -15.18
N LEU A 92 -1.88 0.22 -14.08
CA LEU A 92 -2.23 0.69 -12.74
C LEU A 92 -2.21 2.22 -12.67
N LYS A 93 -1.10 2.83 -13.13
CA LYS A 93 -0.94 4.28 -13.13
C LYS A 93 -2.01 4.96 -13.98
N LEU A 94 -2.20 4.47 -15.21
CA LEU A 94 -3.19 5.03 -16.14
C LEU A 94 -4.63 5.01 -15.58
N LYS A 95 -5.03 3.93 -14.90
CA LYS A 95 -6.39 3.76 -14.39
C LYS A 95 -6.65 4.44 -13.04
N PHE A 96 -5.67 4.45 -12.15
CA PHE A 96 -5.91 4.78 -10.73
C PHE A 96 -5.01 5.87 -10.16
N LEU A 97 -3.93 6.26 -10.84
CA LEU A 97 -2.98 7.26 -10.31
C LEU A 97 -2.82 8.49 -11.21
N ARG A 98 -3.35 8.46 -12.43
CA ARG A 98 -3.28 9.57 -13.39
C ARG A 98 -3.94 10.83 -12.86
N GLU A 99 -5.05 10.71 -12.12
CA GLU A 99 -5.73 11.84 -11.47
C GLU A 99 -4.87 12.51 -10.38
N PHE A 100 -3.92 11.77 -9.81
CA PHE A 100 -2.93 12.26 -8.85
C PHE A 100 -1.63 12.76 -9.53
N GLY A 101 -1.62 12.94 -10.85
CA GLY A 101 -0.46 13.47 -11.57
C GLY A 101 0.67 12.45 -11.83
N TRP A 102 0.42 11.15 -11.65
CA TRP A 102 1.41 10.13 -11.98
C TRP A 102 1.53 9.95 -13.50
N LYS A 103 2.79 9.91 -13.98
CA LYS A 103 3.15 9.54 -15.35
C LYS A 103 3.50 8.05 -15.45
#